data_AF-A0A4Y3RTG5-F1
#
_entry.id   AF-A0A4Y3RTG5-F1
#
_cell.length_a   1.000
_cell.length_b   1.000
_cell.length_c   1.000
_cell.angle_alpha   90.00
_cell.angle_beta   90.00
_cell.angle_gamma   90.00
#
_symmetry.space_group_name_H-M   'P 1'
#
loop_
_entity.id
_entity.type
_entity.pdbx_description
1 polymer ?
#
loop_
_entity_poly.entity_id
_entity_poly.type
_entity_poly.pdbx_seq_one_letter_code
_entity_poly.pdbx_strand_id
1 'polypeptide(L)'
;MGYGLTSKMLVNLVDSCVQAKDVAPGRAMWTLDGDRTVQTTVVDVAAVKARKAVEVVTDHMAFTASPDLLLATPDGWTHAADVLGRPPPHLPGERASRA
;
A
#
# COMPACT_ATOMS: atom_id res chain seq x y z
N MET A 1 -1.47 -7.97 -15.12
CA MET A 1 -2.41 -6.83 -15.05
C MET A 1 -2.00 -5.99 -13.85
N GLY A 2 -2.03 -4.66 -13.97
CA GLY A 2 -1.17 -3.76 -13.22
C GLY A 2 -1.57 -3.53 -11.76
N TYR A 3 -0.86 -4.17 -10.84
CA TYR A 3 -0.92 -3.87 -9.41
C TYR A 3 0.47 -3.42 -8.98
N GLY A 4 0.66 -2.12 -8.76
CA GLY A 4 2.01 -1.59 -8.56
C GLY A 4 2.07 -0.37 -7.67
N LEU A 5 3.07 -0.37 -6.79
CA LEU A 5 3.49 0.80 -6.03
C LEU A 5 4.06 1.85 -6.99
N THR A 6 3.96 3.12 -6.63
CA THR A 6 4.59 4.17 -7.44
C THR A 6 6.12 4.07 -7.33
N SER A 7 6.83 4.42 -8.41
CA SER A 7 8.29 4.23 -8.51
C SER A 7 9.11 4.86 -7.36
N LYS A 8 8.59 5.92 -6.73
CA LYS A 8 9.25 6.62 -5.61
C LYS A 8 8.82 6.14 -4.24
N MET A 9 7.77 5.32 -4.14
CA MET A 9 7.29 4.80 -2.87
C MET A 9 8.36 3.94 -2.21
N LEU A 10 8.58 4.14 -0.92
CA LEU A 10 9.52 3.33 -0.16
C LEU A 10 8.90 1.99 0.20
N VAL A 11 9.69 0.93 0.11
CA VAL A 11 9.32 -0.45 0.47
C VAL A 11 10.33 -1.03 1.43
N ASN A 12 9.83 -1.89 2.32
CA ASN A 12 10.63 -2.55 3.34
C ASN A 12 11.16 -3.88 2.80
N LEU A 13 12.44 -3.92 2.49
CA LEU A 13 13.18 -5.16 2.39
C LEU A 13 13.53 -5.66 3.79
N VAL A 14 13.97 -6.91 3.91
CA VAL A 14 14.32 -7.48 5.22
C VAL A 14 15.51 -6.75 5.85
N ASP A 15 16.46 -6.30 5.03
CA ASP A 15 17.73 -5.69 5.42
C ASP A 15 17.80 -4.19 5.18
N SER A 16 16.79 -3.59 4.52
CA SER A 16 16.83 -2.18 4.15
C SER A 16 15.45 -1.61 3.78
N CYS A 17 15.42 -0.30 3.52
CA CYS A 17 14.30 0.40 2.93
C CYS A 17 14.75 1.03 1.61
N VAL A 18 14.05 0.77 0.50
CA VAL A 18 14.43 1.24 -0.85
C VAL A 18 13.21 1.78 -1.60
N GLN A 19 13.41 2.55 -2.68
CA GLN A 19 12.30 2.92 -3.55
C GLN A 19 11.82 1.70 -4.35
N ALA A 20 10.53 1.62 -4.66
CA ALA A 20 9.92 0.51 -5.38
C ALA A 20 10.60 0.23 -6.74
N LYS A 21 11.10 1.28 -7.42
CA LYS A 21 11.84 1.14 -8.69
C LYS A 21 13.20 0.44 -8.56
N ASP A 22 13.76 0.42 -7.34
CA ASP A 22 15.10 -0.12 -7.05
C ASP A 22 15.01 -1.57 -6.51
N VAL A 23 13.80 -2.14 -6.43
CA VAL A 23 13.58 -3.56 -6.08
C VAL A 23 14.00 -4.45 -7.24
N ALA A 24 14.67 -5.55 -6.93
CA ALA A 24 15.12 -6.53 -7.90
C ALA A 24 14.84 -7.97 -7.45
N PRO A 25 14.70 -8.94 -8.38
CA PRO A 25 14.63 -10.35 -8.05
C PRO A 25 15.81 -10.82 -7.20
N GLY A 26 15.56 -11.80 -6.33
CA GLY A 26 16.53 -12.35 -5.38
C GLY A 26 16.63 -11.60 -4.06
N ARG A 27 16.05 -10.38 -3.93
CA ARG A 27 16.01 -9.66 -2.66
C ARG A 27 14.92 -10.20 -1.74
N ALA A 28 15.20 -10.18 -0.43
CA ALA A 28 14.24 -10.57 0.59
C ALA A 28 13.35 -9.39 0.99
N MET A 29 12.03 -9.61 1.07
CA MET A 29 11.04 -8.59 1.38
C MET A 29 10.05 -9.08 2.42
N TRP A 30 9.53 -8.18 3.25
CA TRP A 30 8.38 -8.47 4.09
C TRP A 30 7.11 -8.38 3.26
N THR A 31 6.38 -9.49 3.14
CA THR A 31 5.13 -9.57 2.39
C THR A 31 3.99 -9.99 3.31
N LEU A 32 2.82 -9.42 3.10
CA LEU A 32 1.61 -9.87 3.76
C LEU A 32 1.07 -11.10 3.03
N ASP A 33 1.09 -12.25 3.68
CA ASP A 33 0.48 -13.51 3.23
C ASP A 33 -0.70 -13.82 4.16
N GLY A 34 -1.92 -13.59 3.66
CA GLY A 34 -3.13 -13.61 4.48
C GLY A 34 -3.10 -12.50 5.55
N ASP A 35 -3.06 -12.90 6.81
CA ASP A 35 -2.99 -12.02 7.99
C ASP A 35 -1.58 -11.93 8.59
N ARG A 36 -0.56 -12.54 7.94
CA ARG A 36 0.80 -12.63 8.47
C ARG A 36 1.80 -11.90 7.60
N THR A 37 2.68 -11.15 8.25
CA THR A 37 3.89 -10.63 7.60
C THR A 37 4.95 -11.71 7.60
N VAL A 38 5.32 -12.19 6.41
CA VAL A 38 6.32 -13.24 6.20
C VAL A 38 7.47 -12.74 5.33
N GLN A 39 8.67 -13.28 5.53
CA GLN A 39 9.80 -13.01 4.66
C GLN A 39 9.65 -13.82 3.37
N THR A 40 9.65 -13.13 2.23
CA THR A 40 9.60 -13.73 0.90
C THR A 40 10.81 -13.30 0.09
N THR A 41 11.04 -13.98 -1.04
CA THR A 41 12.03 -13.58 -2.03
C THR A 41 11.32 -13.02 -3.25
N VAL A 42 11.75 -11.85 -3.72
CA VAL A 42 11.24 -11.29 -4.98
C VAL A 42 11.67 -12.20 -6.12
N VAL A 43 10.70 -12.70 -6.90
CA VAL A 43 10.97 -13.62 -8.02
C VAL A 43 10.91 -12.96 -9.38
N ASP A 44 10.14 -11.87 -9.51
CA ASP A 44 10.00 -11.08 -10.74
C ASP A 44 9.59 -9.64 -10.40
N VAL A 45 9.87 -8.69 -11.29
CA VAL A 45 9.49 -7.28 -11.16
C VAL A 45 8.98 -6.76 -12.50
N ALA A 46 7.71 -6.35 -12.52
CA ALA A 46 7.09 -5.70 -13.68
C ALA A 46 6.92 -4.20 -13.44
N ALA A 47 7.41 -3.38 -14.38
CA ALA A 47 7.19 -1.94 -14.38
C ALA A 47 6.21 -1.54 -15.49
N VAL A 48 5.20 -0.75 -15.15
CA VAL A 48 4.23 -0.21 -16.11
C VAL A 48 4.13 1.31 -15.97
N LYS A 49 4.06 2.02 -17.11
CA LYS A 49 3.83 3.47 -17.09
C LYS A 49 2.34 3.75 -16.93
N ALA A 50 1.93 4.20 -15.75
CA ALA A 50 0.56 4.62 -15.48
C ALA A 50 0.44 6.16 -15.45
N ARG A 51 -0.70 6.68 -15.91
CA ARG A 51 -1.03 8.12 -15.87
C ARG A 51 -1.97 8.50 -14.73
N LYS A 52 -2.51 7.50 -14.01
CA LYS A 52 -3.46 7.68 -12.91
C LYS A 52 -2.85 7.12 -11.64
N ALA A 53 -3.07 7.82 -10.55
CA ALA A 53 -2.64 7.43 -9.22
C ALA A 53 -3.66 7.92 -8.19
N VAL A 54 -3.74 7.22 -7.07
CA VAL A 54 -4.61 7.54 -5.94
C VAL A 54 -3.74 7.88 -4.74
N GLU A 55 -4.05 8.94 -4.03
CA GLU A 55 -3.46 9.23 -2.72
C GLU A 55 -4.27 8.53 -1.64
N VAL A 56 -3.59 7.70 -0.85
CA VAL A 56 -4.15 7.01 0.31
C VAL A 56 -3.59 7.68 1.56
N VAL A 57 -4.48 8.15 2.43
CA VAL A 57 -4.11 8.80 3.69
C VAL A 57 -4.51 7.87 4.84
N THR A 58 -3.52 7.57 5.68
CA THR A 58 -3.68 6.89 6.96
C THR A 58 -3.45 7.91 8.08
N ASP A 59 -3.80 7.56 9.31
CA ASP A 59 -3.52 8.37 10.51
C ASP A 59 -2.02 8.69 10.70
N HIS A 60 -1.14 7.82 10.19
CA HIS A 60 0.30 7.94 10.35
C HIS A 60 1.05 8.40 9.11
N MET A 61 0.50 8.22 7.90
CA MET A 61 1.17 8.59 6.65
C MET A 61 0.22 8.72 5.46
N ALA A 62 0.66 9.44 4.42
CA ALA A 62 0.04 9.41 3.09
C ALA A 62 0.97 8.70 2.09
N PHE A 63 0.41 7.96 1.15
CA PHE A 63 1.16 7.34 0.05
C PHE A 63 0.38 7.33 -1.26
N THR A 64 1.09 7.36 -2.37
CA THR A 64 0.49 7.31 -3.71
C THR A 64 0.55 5.89 -4.28
N ALA A 65 -0.59 5.38 -4.73
CA ALA A 65 -0.78 4.03 -5.27
C ALA A 65 -1.32 4.06 -6.70
N SER A 66 -1.06 3.00 -7.48
CA SER A 66 -1.85 2.72 -8.68
C SER A 66 -3.33 2.50 -8.29
N PRO A 67 -4.31 2.97 -9.07
CA PRO A 67 -5.74 2.77 -8.76
C PRO A 67 -6.11 1.29 -8.56
N ASP A 68 -5.46 0.41 -9.31
CA ASP A 68 -5.72 -1.02 -9.26
C ASP A 68 -5.00 -1.70 -8.08
N LEU A 69 -4.07 -1.05 -7.38
CA LEU A 69 -3.35 -1.67 -6.26
C LEU A 69 -4.33 -2.19 -5.20
N LEU A 70 -4.18 -3.46 -4.83
CA LEU A 70 -4.98 -4.05 -3.76
C LEU A 70 -4.46 -3.61 -2.39
N LEU A 71 -5.38 -3.12 -1.56
CA LEU A 71 -5.18 -2.76 -0.18
C LEU A 71 -5.87 -3.78 0.71
N ALA A 72 -5.15 -4.32 1.70
CA ALA A 72 -5.77 -5.11 2.77
C ALA A 72 -6.51 -4.14 3.70
N THR A 73 -7.83 -4.26 3.75
CA THR A 73 -8.69 -3.51 4.68
C THR A 73 -9.36 -4.48 5.65
N PRO A 74 -9.96 -4.01 6.76
CA PRO A 74 -10.73 -4.87 7.65
C PRO A 74 -11.88 -5.63 6.97
N ASP A 75 -12.43 -5.10 5.87
CA ASP A 75 -13.50 -5.75 5.10
C ASP A 75 -12.96 -6.67 3.98
N GLY A 76 -11.65 -6.89 3.96
CA GLY A 76 -10.94 -7.67 2.96
C GLY A 76 -10.14 -6.83 1.96
N TRP A 77 -9.69 -7.49 0.90
CA TRP A 77 -8.90 -6.86 -0.15
C TRP A 77 -9.78 -5.96 -1.03
N THR A 78 -9.34 -4.72 -1.27
CA THR A 78 -10.08 -3.74 -2.09
C THR A 78 -9.09 -2.95 -2.96
N HIS A 79 -9.48 -2.60 -4.19
CA HIS A 79 -8.64 -1.76 -5.05
C HIS A 79 -8.55 -0.33 -4.48
N ALA A 80 -7.37 0.29 -4.59
CA ALA A 80 -7.15 1.65 -4.08
C ALA A 80 -8.16 2.67 -4.66
N ALA A 81 -8.58 2.49 -5.92
CA ALA A 81 -9.62 3.32 -6.54
C ALA A 81 -10.98 3.22 -5.82
N ASP A 82 -11.33 2.06 -5.30
CA ASP A 82 -12.63 1.79 -4.67
C ASP A 82 -12.67 2.20 -3.20
N VAL A 83 -11.50 2.46 -2.60
CA VAL A 83 -11.38 3.07 -1.26
C VAL A 83 -11.68 4.57 -1.30
N LEU A 84 -11.49 5.23 -2.46
CA LEU A 84 -11.84 6.63 -2.63
C LEU A 84 -13.33 6.87 -2.37
N GLY A 85 -13.63 7.76 -1.43
CA GLY A 85 -15.00 8.12 -1.08
C GLY A 85 -15.66 7.23 -0.02
N ARG A 86 -14.95 6.21 0.49
CA ARG A 86 -15.41 5.48 1.67
C ARG A 86 -15.12 6.35 2.92
N PRO A 87 -16.12 6.74 3.72
CA PRO A 87 -15.87 7.45 4.97
C PRO A 87 -15.01 6.55 5.87
N PRO A 88 -14.07 7.12 6.65
CA PRO A 88 -13.29 6.32 7.59
C PRO A 88 -14.25 5.55 8.50
N PRO A 89 -13.94 4.30 8.89
CA PRO A 89 -14.68 3.64 9.94
C PRO A 89 -14.73 4.60 11.13
N HIS A 90 -15.91 4.76 11.73
CA HIS A 90 -16.09 5.63 12.89
C HIS A 90 -15.01 5.32 13.93
N LEU A 91 -14.05 6.23 14.10
CA LEU A 91 -13.06 6.12 15.15
C LEU A 91 -13.79 6.49 16.45
N PRO A 92 -13.95 5.58 17.42
CA PRO A 92 -14.59 5.92 18.66
C PRO A 92 -13.67 6.84 19.46
N GLY A 93 -13.93 8.15 19.42
CA GLY A 93 -13.30 9.09 20.34
C GLY A 93 -12.81 10.40 19.76
N GLU A 94 -13.69 11.21 19.18
CA GLU A 94 -13.58 12.65 19.36
C GLU A 94 -14.94 13.16 19.84
N ARG A 95 -15.07 13.28 21.16
CA ARG A 95 -16.17 14.05 21.74
C ARG A 95 -15.96 15.49 21.28
N ALA A 96 -16.84 15.96 20.39
CA ALA A 96 -16.95 17.38 20.09
C ALA A 96 -17.26 18.13 21.40
N SER A 97 -16.24 18.78 21.96
CA SER A 97 -16.44 19.82 22.96
C SER A 97 -17.13 20.99 22.26
N ARG A 98 -18.46 21.03 22.36
CA ARG A 98 -19.25 22.22 22.09
C ARG A 98 -19.31 23.00 23.41
N ALA A 99 -18.56 24.09 23.46
CA ALA A 99 -18.83 25.22 24.35
C ALA A 99 -19.67 26.25 23.58
#